data_AF-A0A921ATZ3-F1
#
_entry.id   AF-A0A921ATZ3-F1
#
_cell.length_a   1.000
_cell.length_b   1.000
_cell.length_c   1.000
_cell.angle_alpha   90.00
_cell.angle_beta   90.00
_cell.angle_gamma   90.00
#
_symmetry.space_group_name_H-M   'P 1'
#
loop_
_entity.id
_entity.type
_entity.pdbx_description
1 polymer ?
#
loop_
_entity_poly.entity_id
_entity_poly.type
_entity_poly.pdbx_seq_one_letter_code
_entity_poly.pdbx_strand_id
1 'polypeptide(L)'
;MSTLGERIKLARGTDSQEAFSRILGIGKGSLGVYERNENLPNTDVILKICSKTGVRLEWLLTGAGPMCPQESCTPGMEEARGQAGPAEAPERPGAAAEKCPYCARLENRLEIRLDRLEEERRELSSENRRLWKENAELCERCAHYEERKRQRVMPLTGGKAGCVSR
;
A
#
# COMPACT_ATOMS: atom_id res chain seq x y z
N MET A 1 -14.98 9.23 -5.26
CA MET A 1 -15.03 8.04 -6.14
C MET A 1 -15.25 8.54 -7.56
N SER A 2 -14.34 8.26 -8.50
CA SER A 2 -14.56 8.61 -9.90
C SER A 2 -15.62 7.69 -10.50
N THR A 3 -16.61 8.24 -11.18
CA THR A 3 -17.69 7.47 -11.80
C THR A 3 -17.22 6.75 -13.08
N LEU A 4 -17.99 5.76 -13.58
CA LEU A 4 -17.65 5.05 -14.82
C LEU A 4 -17.57 6.02 -16.01
N GLY A 5 -18.52 6.95 -16.11
CA GLY A 5 -18.55 7.98 -17.14
C GLY A 5 -17.35 8.92 -17.11
N GLU A 6 -16.89 9.32 -15.92
CA GLU A 6 -15.65 10.09 -15.77
C GLU A 6 -14.43 9.30 -16.25
N ARG A 7 -14.36 7.99 -15.95
CA ARG A 7 -13.26 7.15 -16.42
C ARG A 7 -13.28 6.94 -17.93
N ILE A 8 -14.46 6.83 -18.54
CA ILE A 8 -14.61 6.80 -20.01
C ILE A 8 -14.13 8.12 -20.62
N LYS A 9 -14.48 9.26 -20.01
CA LYS A 9 -14.02 10.59 -20.42
C LYS A 9 -12.50 10.73 -20.31
N LEU A 10 -11.91 10.20 -19.25
CA LEU A 10 -10.45 10.15 -19.07
C LEU A 10 -9.79 9.24 -20.11
N ALA A 11 -10.35 8.07 -20.39
CA ALA A 11 -9.85 7.14 -21.41
C ALA A 11 -9.90 7.74 -22.82
N ARG A 12 -10.91 8.56 -23.13
CA ARG A 12 -10.98 9.32 -24.39
C ARG A 12 -9.89 10.38 -24.51
N GLY A 13 -9.48 10.99 -23.39
CA GLY A 13 -8.45 12.03 -23.38
C GLY A 13 -8.82 13.25 -24.25
N THR A 14 -7.95 13.59 -25.19
CA THR A 14 -8.07 14.77 -26.06
C THR A 14 -8.97 14.57 -27.27
N ASP A 15 -9.36 13.34 -27.59
CA ASP A 15 -10.21 13.06 -28.75
C ASP A 15 -11.60 13.66 -28.58
N SER A 16 -12.17 14.23 -29.63
CA SER A 16 -13.55 14.72 -29.54
C SER A 16 -14.53 13.54 -29.36
N GLN A 17 -15.66 13.77 -28.69
CA GLN A 17 -16.70 12.73 -28.53
C GLN A 17 -17.14 12.15 -29.88
N GLU A 18 -17.13 12.95 -30.93
CA GLU A 18 -17.54 12.53 -32.26
C GLU A 18 -16.48 11.66 -32.96
N ALA A 19 -15.20 12.02 -32.84
CA ALA A 19 -14.12 11.18 -33.34
C ALA A 19 -14.08 9.84 -32.60
N PHE A 20 -14.19 9.89 -31.28
CA PHE A 20 -14.16 8.69 -30.43
C PHE A 20 -15.38 7.79 -30.66
N SER A 21 -16.58 8.35 -30.82
CA SER A 21 -17.77 7.56 -31.11
C SER A 21 -17.69 6.84 -32.46
N ARG A 22 -17.11 7.48 -33.48
CA ARG A 22 -16.86 6.85 -34.79
C ARG A 22 -15.88 5.69 -34.68
N ILE A 23 -14.81 5.85 -33.90
CA ILE A 23 -13.81 4.80 -33.64
C ILE A 23 -14.43 3.58 -32.93
N LEU A 24 -15.35 3.81 -32.00
CA LEU A 24 -16.06 2.76 -31.28
C LEU A 24 -17.24 2.16 -32.09
N GLY A 25 -17.64 2.81 -33.17
CA GLY A 25 -18.82 2.43 -33.95
C GLY A 25 -20.15 2.64 -33.20
N ILE A 26 -20.23 3.69 -32.38
CA ILE A 26 -21.45 4.06 -31.63
C ILE A 26 -21.89 5.48 -31.97
N GLY A 27 -23.14 5.82 -31.65
CA GLY A 27 -23.64 7.19 -31.79
C GLY A 27 -22.98 8.16 -30.80
N LYS A 28 -22.74 9.41 -31.22
CA LYS A 28 -22.22 10.50 -30.36
C LYS A 28 -23.08 10.71 -29.11
N GLY A 29 -24.41 10.65 -29.29
CA GLY A 29 -25.37 10.74 -28.19
C GLY A 29 -25.17 9.63 -27.15
N SER A 30 -24.98 8.38 -27.60
CA SER A 30 -24.73 7.23 -26.72
C SER A 30 -23.47 7.41 -25.90
N LEU A 31 -22.36 7.86 -26.52
CA LEU A 31 -21.12 8.15 -25.80
C LEU A 31 -21.32 9.24 -24.75
N GLY A 32 -22.05 10.32 -25.07
CA GLY A 32 -22.33 11.40 -24.13
C GLY A 32 -23.18 10.96 -22.94
N VAL A 33 -24.17 10.09 -23.17
CA VAL A 33 -25.00 9.49 -22.10
C VAL A 33 -24.14 8.61 -21.17
N TYR A 34 -23.17 7.86 -21.73
CA TYR A 34 -22.22 7.09 -20.92
C TYR A 34 -21.29 7.99 -20.10
N GLU A 35 -20.72 9.04 -20.70
CA GLU A 35 -19.84 10.00 -20.00
C GLU A 35 -20.55 10.75 -18.86
N ARG A 36 -21.88 10.93 -18.95
CA ARG A 36 -22.70 11.55 -17.89
C ARG A 36 -23.26 10.55 -16.86
N ASN A 37 -22.95 9.26 -16.99
CA ASN A 37 -23.48 8.19 -16.15
C ASN A 37 -25.02 8.05 -16.20
N GLU A 38 -25.65 8.49 -17.29
CA GLU A 38 -27.09 8.36 -17.49
C GLU A 38 -27.48 6.94 -17.93
N ASN A 39 -26.55 6.22 -18.56
CA ASN A 39 -26.74 4.83 -18.96
C ASN A 39 -25.41 4.05 -18.87
N LEU A 40 -25.49 2.73 -18.75
CA LEU A 40 -24.34 1.85 -18.74
C LEU A 40 -23.98 1.40 -20.17
N PRO A 41 -22.68 1.40 -20.54
CA PRO A 41 -22.24 0.83 -21.80
C PRO A 41 -22.35 -0.70 -21.77
N ASN A 42 -22.68 -1.30 -22.92
CA ASN A 42 -22.62 -2.75 -23.08
C ASN A 42 -21.15 -3.22 -23.05
N THR A 43 -20.92 -4.47 -22.65
CA THR A 43 -19.60 -5.13 -22.61
C THR A 43 -18.81 -4.93 -23.91
N ASP A 44 -19.46 -5.01 -25.08
CA ASP A 44 -18.80 -4.78 -26.36
C ASP A 44 -18.20 -3.38 -26.49
N VAL A 45 -18.90 -2.36 -26.00
CA VAL A 45 -18.42 -0.97 -26.03
C VAL A 45 -17.23 -0.81 -25.08
N ILE A 46 -17.29 -1.44 -23.91
CA ILE A 46 -16.21 -1.43 -22.91
C ILE A 46 -14.95 -2.08 -23.49
N LEU A 47 -15.08 -3.26 -24.11
CA LEU A 47 -13.96 -3.95 -24.75
C LEU A 47 -13.36 -3.14 -25.90
N LYS A 48 -14.18 -2.48 -26.71
CA LYS A 48 -13.71 -1.57 -27.76
C LYS A 48 -12.97 -0.37 -27.20
N ILE A 49 -13.45 0.23 -26.11
CA ILE A 49 -12.74 1.33 -25.42
C ILE A 49 -11.37 0.86 -24.98
N CYS A 50 -11.27 -0.27 -24.26
CA CYS A 50 -9.99 -0.84 -23.82
C CYS A 50 -9.04 -1.12 -25.00
N SER A 51 -9.56 -1.70 -26.08
CA SER A 51 -8.76 -2.04 -27.27
C SER A 51 -8.21 -0.80 -27.99
N LYS A 52 -8.93 0.33 -27.95
CA LYS A 52 -8.56 1.55 -28.68
C LYS A 52 -7.71 2.51 -27.86
N THR A 53 -8.00 2.62 -26.57
CA THR A 53 -7.31 3.54 -25.66
C THR A 53 -6.13 2.86 -24.96
N GLY A 54 -6.07 1.52 -24.96
CA GLY A 54 -5.04 0.76 -24.26
C GLY A 54 -5.22 0.73 -22.74
N VAL A 55 -6.35 1.21 -22.23
CA VAL A 55 -6.64 1.21 -20.78
C VAL A 55 -7.01 -0.19 -20.29
N ARG A 56 -6.63 -0.49 -19.04
CA ARG A 56 -7.02 -1.75 -18.39
C ARG A 56 -8.52 -1.81 -18.16
N LEU A 57 -9.10 -2.97 -18.47
CA LEU A 57 -10.51 -3.26 -18.23
C LEU A 57 -10.90 -3.08 -16.76
N GLU A 58 -10.04 -3.57 -15.87
CA GLU A 58 -10.21 -3.48 -14.42
C GLU A 58 -10.32 -2.02 -13.95
N TRP A 59 -9.36 -1.17 -14.31
CA TRP A 59 -9.41 0.25 -14.01
C TRP A 59 -10.67 0.92 -14.59
N LEU A 60 -11.05 0.59 -15.81
CA LEU A 60 -12.24 1.17 -16.43
C LEU A 60 -13.52 0.80 -15.66
N LEU A 61 -13.64 -0.42 -15.16
CA LEU A 61 -14.85 -0.91 -14.48
C LEU A 61 -14.90 -0.59 -12.99
N THR A 62 -13.80 -0.79 -12.28
CA THR A 62 -13.75 -0.66 -10.81
C THR A 62 -13.16 0.68 -10.38
N GLY A 63 -12.38 1.33 -11.24
CA GLY A 63 -11.55 2.47 -10.87
C GLY A 63 -10.32 2.09 -10.04
N ALA A 64 -10.08 0.78 -9.83
CA ALA A 64 -8.93 0.28 -9.09
C ALA A 64 -7.76 -0.07 -10.02
N GLY A 65 -6.54 0.07 -9.52
CA GLY A 65 -5.33 -0.24 -10.26
C GLY A 65 -4.89 0.84 -11.25
N PRO A 66 -3.87 0.55 -12.07
CA PRO A 66 -3.31 1.51 -13.04
C PRO A 66 -4.20 1.64 -14.28
N MET A 67 -4.32 2.87 -14.79
CA MET A 67 -5.11 3.17 -15.99
C MET A 67 -4.52 2.47 -17.22
N CYS A 68 -3.21 2.59 -17.42
CA CYS A 68 -2.51 1.89 -18.49
C CYS A 68 -1.62 0.73 -17.94
N PRO A 69 -1.44 -0.37 -18.70
CA PRO A 69 -0.50 -1.44 -18.33
C PRO A 69 0.95 -0.97 -18.14
N GLN A 70 1.29 0.20 -18.68
CA GLN A 70 2.62 0.80 -18.60
C GLN A 70 2.79 1.80 -17.43
N GLU A 71 1.72 2.07 -16.65
CA GLU A 71 1.73 3.08 -15.59
C GLU A 71 1.93 2.50 -14.17
N SER A 72 1.72 1.20 -13.91
CA SER A 72 2.03 0.61 -12.60
C SER A 72 3.49 0.20 -12.50
N CYS A 73 4.30 1.21 -12.32
CA CYS A 73 5.55 1.12 -11.60
C CYS A 73 5.31 1.31 -10.09
N THR A 74 4.25 0.72 -9.50
CA THR A 74 4.03 0.62 -8.04
C THR A 74 2.96 -0.45 -7.73
N PRO A 75 3.29 -1.58 -7.08
CA PRO A 75 2.31 -2.52 -6.57
C PRO A 75 1.93 -2.16 -5.14
N GLY A 76 0.63 -1.96 -4.91
CA GLY A 76 0.05 -1.74 -3.60
C GLY A 76 -1.34 -2.38 -3.57
N MET A 77 -1.34 -3.64 -3.13
CA MET A 77 -2.46 -4.38 -2.52
C MET A 77 -3.58 -4.87 -3.45
N GLU A 78 -3.60 -6.19 -3.67
CA GLU A 78 -4.80 -7.01 -3.44
C GLU A 78 -4.38 -8.49 -3.30
N GLU A 79 -4.24 -8.94 -2.05
CA GLU A 79 -4.26 -10.35 -1.67
C GLU A 79 -5.71 -10.75 -1.40
N ALA A 80 -6.22 -11.77 -2.12
CA ALA A 80 -6.98 -12.90 -1.56
C ALA A 80 -7.70 -13.70 -2.67
N ARG A 81 -7.01 -14.72 -3.20
CA ARG A 81 -7.65 -15.94 -3.71
C ARG A 81 -6.57 -17.03 -3.64
N GLY A 82 -6.65 -18.00 -2.74
CA GLY A 82 -7.73 -18.99 -2.65
C GLY A 82 -7.16 -20.29 -3.20
N GLN A 83 -6.84 -21.22 -2.30
CA GLN A 83 -6.31 -22.56 -2.61
C GLN A 83 -7.32 -23.34 -3.47
N ALA A 84 -6.87 -23.89 -4.60
CA ALA A 84 -7.47 -25.03 -5.29
C ALA A 84 -6.37 -25.75 -6.09
N GLY A 85 -6.42 -27.08 -6.10
CA GLY A 85 -5.32 -27.99 -6.41
C GLY A 85 -4.87 -28.09 -7.88
N PRO A 86 -3.92 -29.00 -8.15
CA PRO A 86 -3.20 -29.07 -9.42
C PRO A 86 -4.02 -29.85 -10.45
N ALA A 87 -4.25 -29.25 -11.61
CA ALA A 87 -4.72 -29.95 -12.78
C ALA A 87 -3.81 -29.57 -13.96
N GLU A 88 -3.14 -30.59 -14.47
CA GLU A 88 -2.13 -30.59 -15.52
C GLU A 88 -2.59 -30.04 -16.88
N ALA A 89 -1.60 -29.41 -17.53
CA ALA A 89 -1.34 -29.32 -18.98
C ALA A 89 -2.14 -28.30 -19.84
N PRO A 90 -1.57 -27.79 -20.97
CA PRO A 90 -0.31 -28.19 -21.61
C PRO A 90 0.71 -27.05 -21.81
N GLU A 91 1.99 -27.45 -21.82
CA GLU A 91 3.11 -26.64 -22.30
C GLU A 91 2.89 -26.25 -23.76
N ARG A 92 3.00 -24.95 -24.06
CA ARG A 92 3.18 -24.46 -25.42
C ARG A 92 4.62 -23.95 -25.57
N PRO A 93 5.32 -24.34 -26.64
CA PRO A 93 6.68 -23.90 -26.88
C PRO A 93 6.64 -22.44 -27.34
N GLY A 94 7.33 -21.56 -26.61
CA GLY A 94 7.31 -20.13 -26.91
C GLY A 94 8.63 -19.50 -26.52
N ALA A 95 9.43 -19.20 -27.55
CA ALA A 95 10.60 -18.34 -27.63
C ALA A 95 11.07 -17.68 -26.32
N ALA A 96 12.36 -17.85 -26.01
CA ALA A 96 13.08 -17.13 -24.98
C ALA A 96 12.66 -15.64 -24.93
N ALA A 97 11.73 -15.34 -24.02
CA ALA A 97 11.30 -13.99 -23.74
C ALA A 97 12.43 -13.36 -22.95
N GLU A 98 13.36 -12.74 -23.66
CA GLU A 98 14.36 -11.87 -23.04
C GLU A 98 13.59 -10.85 -22.19
N LYS A 99 13.84 -10.87 -20.87
CA LYS A 99 13.04 -10.16 -19.88
C LYS A 99 12.84 -8.71 -20.33
N CYS A 100 11.59 -8.27 -20.36
CA CYS A 100 11.25 -6.92 -20.76
C CYS A 100 12.14 -5.91 -20.00
N PRO A 101 12.90 -5.04 -20.69
CA PRO A 101 13.88 -4.16 -20.04
C PRO A 101 13.22 -3.14 -19.10
N TYR A 102 11.93 -2.84 -19.29
CA TYR A 102 11.16 -2.05 -18.34
C TYR A 102 10.87 -2.82 -17.05
N CYS A 103 10.49 -4.11 -17.15
CA CYS A 103 10.27 -4.97 -15.99
C CYS A 103 11.55 -5.16 -15.17
N ALA A 104 12.69 -5.39 -15.83
CA ALA A 104 13.98 -5.53 -15.15
C ALA A 104 14.38 -4.25 -14.38
N ARG A 105 14.14 -3.05 -14.94
CA ARG A 105 14.40 -1.78 -14.23
C ARG A 105 13.46 -1.58 -13.05
N LEU A 106 12.21 -1.99 -13.18
CA LEU A 106 11.25 -1.92 -12.08
C LEU A 106 11.63 -2.89 -10.95
N GLU A 107 11.99 -4.13 -11.27
CA GLU A 107 12.47 -5.14 -10.32
C GLU A 107 13.68 -4.61 -9.53
N ASN A 108 14.72 -4.12 -10.22
CA ASN A 108 15.89 -3.51 -9.57
C ASN A 108 15.51 -2.34 -8.65
N ARG A 109 14.58 -1.48 -9.05
CA ARG A 109 14.14 -0.35 -8.22
C ARG A 109 13.38 -0.81 -6.98
N LEU A 110 12.60 -1.87 -7.09
CA LEU A 110 11.89 -2.47 -5.96
C LEU A 110 12.88 -3.14 -5.01
N GLU A 111 13.87 -3.85 -5.53
CA GLU A 111 14.91 -4.49 -4.74
C GLU A 111 15.72 -3.46 -3.92
N ILE A 112 16.19 -2.38 -4.57
CA ILE A 112 16.86 -1.26 -3.87
C ILE A 112 15.96 -0.66 -2.77
N ARG A 113 14.65 -0.54 -3.02
CA ARG A 113 13.71 -0.02 -2.03
C ARG A 113 13.52 -0.98 -0.85
N LEU A 114 13.49 -2.29 -1.12
CA LEU A 114 13.38 -3.31 -0.08
C LEU A 114 14.63 -3.31 0.80
N ASP A 115 15.82 -3.31 0.20
CA ASP A 115 17.10 -3.27 0.94
C ASP A 115 17.16 -2.06 1.88
N ARG A 116 16.76 -0.87 1.39
CA ARG A 116 16.71 0.33 2.21
C ARG A 116 15.77 0.20 3.40
N LEU A 117 14.57 -0.33 3.18
CA LEU A 117 13.58 -0.53 4.25
C LEU A 117 14.04 -1.59 5.25
N GLU A 118 14.74 -2.62 4.80
CA GLU A 118 15.34 -3.62 5.68
C GLU A 118 16.43 -3.02 6.56
N GLU A 119 17.31 -2.18 6.00
CA GLU A 119 18.35 -1.48 6.74
C GLU A 119 17.73 -0.55 7.79
N GLU A 120 16.75 0.29 7.40
CA GLU A 120 16.00 1.16 8.32
C GLU A 120 15.34 0.35 9.44
N ARG A 121 14.77 -0.81 9.13
CA ARG A 121 14.18 -1.70 10.15
C ARG A 121 15.25 -2.24 11.09
N ARG A 122 16.41 -2.64 10.58
CA ARG A 122 17.52 -3.13 11.42
C ARG A 122 18.03 -2.03 12.35
N GLU A 123 18.21 -0.83 11.83
CA GLU A 123 18.60 0.36 12.60
C GLU A 123 17.58 0.67 13.69
N LEU A 124 16.30 0.85 13.34
CA LEU A 124 15.23 1.09 14.31
C LEU A 124 15.15 -0.02 15.36
N SER A 125 15.36 -1.27 14.97
CA SER A 125 15.36 -2.38 15.91
C SER A 125 16.56 -2.33 16.88
N SER A 126 17.73 -1.89 16.41
CA SER A 126 18.89 -1.68 17.27
C SER A 126 18.68 -0.52 18.25
N GLU A 127 18.12 0.59 17.76
CA GLU A 127 17.82 1.78 18.58
C GLU A 127 16.73 1.47 19.60
N ASN A 128 15.70 0.73 19.21
CA ASN A 128 14.66 0.26 20.13
C ASN A 128 15.26 -0.58 21.27
N ARG A 129 16.14 -1.54 20.96
CA ARG A 129 16.86 -2.32 21.98
C ARG A 129 17.71 -1.44 22.89
N ARG A 130 18.38 -0.43 22.33
CA ARG A 130 19.19 0.52 23.09
C ARG A 130 18.34 1.35 24.04
N LEU A 131 17.26 1.96 23.54
CA LEU A 131 16.32 2.74 24.34
C LEU A 131 15.67 1.90 25.43
N TRP A 132 15.39 0.61 25.19
CA TRP A 132 14.93 -0.29 26.24
C TRP A 132 15.93 -0.45 27.38
N LYS A 133 17.23 -0.55 27.07
CA LYS A 133 18.28 -0.61 28.10
C LYS A 133 18.39 0.71 28.86
N GLU A 134 18.44 1.82 28.13
CA GLU A 134 18.51 3.16 28.75
C GLU A 134 17.27 3.43 29.63
N ASN A 135 16.08 3.03 29.18
CA ASN A 135 14.86 3.11 29.98
C ASN A 135 14.92 2.24 31.23
N ALA A 136 15.44 1.01 31.15
CA ALA A 136 15.63 0.14 32.31
C ALA A 136 16.58 0.79 33.33
N GLU A 137 17.72 1.33 32.89
CA GLU A 137 18.68 2.03 33.74
C GLU A 137 18.08 3.30 34.38
N LEU A 138 17.31 4.07 33.62
CA LEU A 138 16.61 5.25 34.13
C LEU A 138 15.57 4.87 35.18
N CYS A 139 14.82 3.78 34.97
CA CYS A 139 13.90 3.25 35.97
C CYS A 139 14.61 2.86 37.26
N GLU A 140 15.75 2.16 37.19
CA GLU A 140 16.56 1.82 38.38
C GLU A 140 17.06 3.07 39.10
N ARG A 141 17.60 4.05 38.37
CA ARG A 141 18.05 5.32 38.94
C ARG A 141 16.91 6.06 39.63
N CYS A 142 15.74 6.15 39.00
CA CYS A 142 14.55 6.76 39.58
C CYS A 142 14.14 6.04 40.87
N ALA A 143 14.11 4.71 40.89
CA ALA A 143 13.80 3.93 42.08
C ALA A 143 14.77 4.24 43.24
N HIS A 144 16.08 4.31 42.98
CA HIS A 144 17.06 4.70 43.99
C HIS A 144 16.85 6.12 44.52
N TYR A 145 16.56 7.09 43.65
CA TYR A 145 16.27 8.46 44.09
C TYR A 145 14.99 8.53 44.92
N GLU A 146 13.94 7.82 44.54
CA GLU A 146 12.70 7.72 45.29
C GLU A 146 12.91 7.08 46.66
N GLU A 147 13.71 6.01 46.75
CA GLU A 147 14.05 5.36 48.01
C GLU A 147 14.86 6.26 48.92
N ARG A 148 15.87 6.97 48.39
CA ARG A 148 16.62 7.99 49.15
C ARG A 148 15.73 9.13 49.64
N LYS A 149 14.78 9.58 48.82
CA LYS A 149 13.78 10.57 49.23
C LYS A 149 12.90 10.02 50.36
N ARG A 150 12.41 8.78 50.25
CA ARG A 150 11.62 8.11 51.30
C ARG A 150 12.41 8.00 52.60
N GLN A 151 13.68 7.59 52.56
CA GLN A 151 14.55 7.47 53.74
C GLN A 151 14.84 8.83 54.39
N ARG A 152 15.02 9.90 53.60
CA ARG A 152 15.17 11.27 54.15
C ARG A 152 13.90 11.81 54.79
N VAL A 153 12.73 11.28 54.43
CA VAL A 153 11.41 11.71 54.95
C VAL A 153 10.97 10.85 56.15
N MET A 154 11.57 9.69 56.39
CA MET A 154 11.32 8.86 57.58
C MET A 154 12.10 9.38 58.80
N PRO A 155 11.44 9.79 59.90
CA PRO A 155 12.14 10.18 61.12
C PRO A 155 12.72 8.95 61.81
N LEU A 156 13.95 9.07 62.33
CA LEU A 156 14.62 8.06 63.16
C LEU A 156 13.80 7.80 64.43
N THR A 157 12.84 6.89 64.38
CA THR A 157 12.08 6.43 65.54
C THR A 157 12.79 5.21 66.12
N GLY A 158 13.75 5.46 67.03
CA GLY A 158 14.49 4.37 67.67
C GLY A 158 15.51 4.84 68.70
N GLY A 159 15.04 5.38 69.83
CA GLY A 159 15.88 5.78 70.96
C GLY A 159 15.22 5.46 72.31
N LYS A 160 15.45 4.23 72.78
CA LYS A 160 15.16 3.63 74.10
C LYS A 160 14.57 4.55 75.18
N ALA A 161 13.32 4.29 75.55
CA ALA A 161 12.79 4.63 76.88
C ALA A 161 13.40 3.67 77.91
N GLY A 162 14.55 4.05 78.49
CA GLY A 162 15.08 3.40 79.68
C GLY A 162 14.24 3.78 80.89
N CYS A 163 13.53 2.81 81.47
CA CYS A 163 12.91 2.92 82.78
C CYS A 163 13.93 3.40 83.81
N VAL A 164 13.63 4.49 84.52
CA VAL A 164 14.24 4.79 85.82
C VAL A 164 13.10 4.81 86.84
N SER A 165 13.02 3.73 87.61
CA SER A 165 12.13 3.58 88.76
C SER A 165 12.97 3.65 90.04
N ARG A 166 12.93 4.78 90.75
CA ARG A 166 12.67 4.93 92.19
C ARG A 166 13.07 6.31 92.68
#